data_AF-A0A7V7ECZ5-F1
#
_entry.id   AF-A0A7V7ECZ5-F1
#
_cell.length_a   1.000
_cell.length_b   1.000
_cell.length_c   1.000
_cell.angle_alpha   90.00
_cell.angle_beta   90.00
_cell.angle_gamma   90.00
#
_symmetry.space_group_name_H-M   'P 1'
#
loop_
_entity.id
_entity.type
_entity.pdbx_description
1 polymer ?
#
loop_
_entity_poly.entity_id
_entity_poly.type
_entity_poly.pdbx_seq_one_letter_code
_entity_poly.pdbx_strand_id
1 'polypeptide(L)' 'MDNFQYFMPTKVVFAPGAFDSLGGLCEHLGEKALLVTGKRSARASGALERICTQ' A
#
# COMPACT_ATOMS: atom_id res chain seq x y z
N MET A 1 3.33 -24.26 25.82
CA MET A 1 2.99 -23.51 24.59
C MET A 1 1.49 -23.53 24.54
N ASP A 2 0.87 -22.39 24.81
CA ASP A 2 -0.57 -22.31 25.02
C ASP A 2 -1.31 -22.18 23.69
N ASN A 3 -2.60 -22.51 23.70
CA ASN A 3 -3.44 -22.37 22.52
C ASN A 3 -3.60 -20.89 22.15
N PHE A 4 -3.35 -20.55 20.89
CA PHE A 4 -3.65 -19.24 20.33
C PHE A 4 -4.32 -19.38 18.96
N GLN A 5 -5.10 -18.35 18.60
CA GLN A 5 -5.60 -18.18 17.24
C GLN A 5 -4.77 -17.10 16.55
N TYR A 6 -4.39 -17.38 15.31
CA TYR A 6 -3.61 -16.49 14.47
C TYR A 6 -4.42 -16.09 13.25
N PHE A 7 -4.54 -14.79 13.00
CA PHE A 7 -5.27 -14.26 11.87
C PHE A 7 -4.46 -13.12 11.23
N MET A 8 -4.00 -13.36 10.00
CA MET A 8 -3.25 -12.39 9.20
C MET A 8 -3.89 -12.27 7.80
N PRO A 9 -5.04 -11.60 7.67
CA PRO A 9 -5.77 -11.52 6.39
C PRO A 9 -5.14 -10.53 5.40
N THR A 10 -4.17 -9.74 5.83
CA THR A 10 -3.55 -8.69 5.02
C THR A 10 -2.92 -9.28 3.76
N LYS A 11 -3.39 -8.84 2.60
CA LYS A 11 -2.76 -9.17 1.32
C LYS A 11 -1.42 -8.43 1.21
N VAL A 12 -0.33 -9.19 1.26
CA VAL A 12 1.03 -8.65 1.09
C VAL A 12 1.44 -8.76 -0.38
N VAL A 13 1.83 -7.64 -0.98
CA VAL A 13 2.37 -7.60 -2.34
C VAL A 13 3.84 -7.21 -2.26
N PHE A 14 4.73 -8.14 -2.62
CA PHE A 14 6.17 -7.96 -2.55
C PHE A 14 6.81 -8.29 -3.91
N ALA A 15 7.25 -7.26 -4.62
CA ALA A 15 7.93 -7.36 -5.89
C ALA A 15 8.60 -6.01 -6.23
N PRO A 16 9.63 -5.98 -7.09
CA PRO A 16 10.04 -4.76 -7.78
C PRO A 16 8.83 -4.15 -8.50
N GLY A 17 8.63 -2.84 -8.39
CA GLY A 17 7.49 -2.18 -9.04
C GLY A 17 6.12 -2.51 -8.45
N ALA A 18 6.02 -3.10 -7.24
CA ALA A 18 4.73 -3.46 -6.63
C ALA A 18 3.71 -2.31 -6.60
N PHE A 19 4.18 -1.06 -6.48
CA PHE A 19 3.33 0.12 -6.55
C PHE A 19 2.53 0.20 -7.84
N ASP A 20 3.05 -0.24 -8.98
CA ASP A 20 2.38 -0.12 -10.30
C ASP A 20 1.03 -0.87 -10.36
N SER A 21 0.79 -1.79 -9.42
CA SER A 21 -0.47 -2.53 -9.27
C SER A 21 -1.43 -1.96 -8.22
N LEU A 22 -1.05 -0.88 -7.52
CA LEU A 22 -1.78 -0.34 -6.36
C LEU A 22 -3.21 0.07 -6.70
N GLY A 23 -3.41 0.83 -7.78
CA GLY A 23 -4.74 1.29 -8.21
C GLY A 23 -5.73 0.13 -8.41
N GLY A 24 -5.35 -0.87 -9.22
CA GLY A 24 -6.19 -2.05 -9.47
C GLY A 24 -6.38 -2.92 -8.21
N LEU A 25 -5.39 -2.98 -7.32
CA LEU A 25 -5.55 -3.67 -6.03
C LEU A 25 -6.54 -2.97 -5.11
N CYS A 26 -6.66 -1.64 -5.19
CA CYS A 26 -7.50 -0.83 -4.32
C CYS A 26 -8.86 -0.47 -4.92
N GLU A 27 -9.13 -0.78 -6.19
CA GLU A 27 -10.38 -0.44 -6.89
C GLU A 27 -11.64 -0.88 -6.13
N HIS A 28 -11.59 -2.07 -5.51
CA HIS A 28 -12.68 -2.60 -4.69
C HIS A 28 -12.95 -1.84 -3.37
N LEU A 29 -12.08 -0.91 -2.98
CA LEU A 29 -12.21 -0.10 -1.76
C LEU A 29 -13.01 1.19 -1.99
N GLY A 30 -13.16 1.61 -3.26
CA GLY A 30 -13.89 2.81 -3.67
C GLY A 30 -13.09 3.75 -4.56
N GLU A 31 -13.68 4.90 -4.86
CA GLU A 31 -13.18 5.84 -5.88
C GLU A 31 -12.27 6.95 -5.35
N LYS A 32 -12.26 7.17 -4.02
CA LYS A 32 -11.53 8.27 -3.39
C LYS A 32 -10.69 7.80 -2.21
N ALA A 33 -9.39 7.97 -2.32
CA ALA A 33 -8.42 7.63 -1.28
C ALA A 33 -7.86 8.89 -0.58
N LEU A 34 -7.48 8.75 0.68
CA LEU A 34 -6.67 9.73 1.42
C LEU A 34 -5.26 9.16 1.61
N LEU A 35 -4.26 9.84 1.05
CA LEU A 35 -2.86 9.46 1.22
C LEU A 35 -2.28 10.08 2.50
N VAL A 36 -1.86 9.22 3.43
CA VAL A 36 -1.21 9.64 4.69
C VAL A 36 0.28 9.29 4.61
N THR A 37 1.14 10.30 4.73
CA THR A 37 2.61 10.15 4.71
C THR A 37 3.26 11.06 5.75
N GLY A 38 4.50 10.73 6.14
CA GLY A 38 5.37 11.67 6.86
C GLY A 38 5.84 12.83 5.99
N LYS A 39 6.55 13.78 6.61
CA LYS A 39 6.93 15.07 6.01
C LYS A 39 7.83 14.98 4.76
N ARG A 40 8.74 14.00 4.70
CA ARG A 40 9.82 13.97 3.67
C ARG A 40 10.03 12.62 2.99
N SER A 41 9.95 11.50 3.72
CA SER A 41 10.47 10.20 3.24
C SER A 41 9.87 9.75 1.90
N ALA A 42 8.54 9.68 1.79
CA ALA A 42 7.87 9.20 0.58
C ALA A 42 8.17 10.07 -0.65
N ARG A 43 8.41 11.37 -0.46
CA ARG A 43 8.77 12.31 -1.52
C ARG A 43 10.24 12.15 -1.92
N ALA A 44 11.13 12.00 -0.94
CA ALA A 44 12.56 11.81 -1.17
C ALA A 44 12.88 10.49 -1.91
N SER A 45 12.06 9.45 -1.73
CA SER A 45 12.19 8.17 -2.44
C SER A 45 11.45 8.11 -3.79
N GLY A 46 10.70 9.16 -4.14
CA GLY A 46 9.82 9.19 -5.31
C GLY A 46 8.58 8.29 -5.17
N ALA A 47 8.31 7.72 -4.00
CA ALA A 47 7.16 6.84 -3.78
C ALA A 47 5.83 7.61 -3.84
N LEU A 48 5.79 8.83 -3.31
CA LEU A 48 4.60 9.67 -3.35
C LEU A 48 4.22 10.02 -4.79
N GLU A 49 5.20 10.41 -5.59
CA GLU A 49 5.02 10.71 -7.01
C GLU A 49 4.50 9.49 -7.77
N ARG A 50 5.11 8.30 -7.58
CA ARG A 50 4.65 7.05 -8.21
C ARG A 50 3.20 6.69 -7.87
N ILE A 51 2.75 6.96 -6.65
CA ILE A 51 1.37 6.69 -6.22
C ILE A 51 0.39 7.68 -6.88
N CYS A 52 0.75 8.97 -6.95
CA CYS A 52 -0.14 10.00 -7.50
C CYS A 52 -0.22 10.01 -9.05
N THR A 53 0.65 9.26 -9.74
CA THR A 53 0.70 9.23 -11.21
C THR A 53 -0.01 7.99 -11.80
N GLN A 54 -0.72 7.22 -10.97
CA GLN A 54 -1.49 6.05 -11.41
C GLN A 54 -2.85 6.42 -11.99
#